data_AF-A0A7C0VNH8-F1
#
_entry.id   AF-A0A7C0VNH8-F1
#
_cell.length_a   1.000
_cell.length_b   1.000
_cell.length_c   1.000
_cell.angle_alpha   90.00
_cell.angle_beta   90.00
_cell.angle_gamma   90.00
#
_symmetry.space_group_name_H-M   'P 1'
#
loop_
_entity.id
_entity.type
_entity.pdbx_description
1 polymer ?
#
loop_
_entity_poly.entity_id
_entity_poly.type
_entity_poly.pdbx_seq_one_letter_code
_entity_poly.pdbx_strand_id
1 'polypeptide(L)' 'LVIHGERDYRVTVDKGINAFNAARLQDIPARFLYFPDENHWVLTPQNGILWQRTFFDWLDRWLKDEG' A
#
# COMPACT_ATOMS: atom_id res chain seq x y z
N LEU A 1 -3.03 -1.82 -5.23
CA LEU A 1 -2.64 -1.45 -3.85
C LEU A 1 -1.23 -0.91 -3.87
N VAL A 2 -1.00 0.29 -3.35
CA VAL A 2 0.32 0.90 -3.14
C VAL A 2 0.53 1.02 -1.63
N ILE A 3 1.71 0.67 -1.14
CA ILE A 3 2.03 0.63 0.29
C ILE A 3 3.34 1.39 0.46
N HIS A 4 3.39 2.38 1.35
CA HIS A 4 4.59 3.17 1.50
C HIS A 4 4.82 3.75 2.89
N GLY A 5 6.10 3.85 3.27
CA GLY A 5 6.56 4.47 4.50
C GLY A 5 7.12 5.87 4.26
N GLU A 6 6.79 6.84 5.11
CA GLU A 6 7.27 8.23 4.99
C GLU A 6 8.80 8.34 5.11
N ARG A 7 9.41 7.51 5.96
CA ARG A 7 10.84 7.56 6.27
C ARG A 7 11.68 6.68 5.32
N ASP A 8 11.14 6.32 4.16
CA ASP A 8 11.89 5.64 3.12
C ASP A 8 12.73 6.63 2.31
N TYR A 9 14.00 6.76 2.68
CA TYR A 9 14.97 7.60 1.97
C TYR A 9 15.60 6.93 0.74
N ARG A 10 15.32 5.65 0.49
CA ARG A 10 15.77 4.93 -0.72
C ARG A 10 14.77 5.15 -1.86
N VAL A 11 13.49 5.06 -1.52
CA VAL A 11 12.36 5.30 -2.41
C VAL A 11 11.42 6.25 -1.69
N THR A 12 11.54 7.54 -1.96
CA THR A 12 10.76 8.58 -1.29
C THR A 12 9.24 8.43 -1.50
N VAL A 13 8.44 8.94 -0.55
CA VAL A 13 6.97 8.76 -0.52
C VAL A 13 6.28 9.28 -1.79
N ASP A 14 6.82 10.33 -2.40
CA ASP A 14 6.31 10.93 -3.64
C ASP A 14 6.22 9.92 -4.78
N LYS A 15 7.14 8.96 -4.86
CA LYS A 15 7.10 7.90 -5.88
C LYS A 15 5.85 7.03 -5.73
N GLY A 16 5.48 6.70 -4.49
CA GLY A 16 4.25 5.95 -4.21
C GLY A 16 3.00 6.78 -4.51
N ILE A 17 2.98 8.06 -4.11
CA ILE A 17 1.85 8.97 -4.36
C ILE A 17 1.65 9.16 -5.87
N ASN A 18 2.73 9.34 -6.61
CA ASN A 18 2.69 9.48 -8.07
C ASN A 18 2.14 8.23 -8.74
N ALA A 19 2.56 7.03 -8.31
CA ALA A 19 2.04 5.77 -8.83
C ALA A 19 0.53 5.60 -8.54
N PHE A 20 0.10 5.98 -7.32
CA PHE A 20 -1.32 5.95 -6.95
C PHE A 20 -2.16 6.92 -7.76
N ASN A 21 -1.70 8.16 -7.93
CA ASN A 21 -2.38 9.16 -8.75
C ASN A 21 -2.44 8.75 -10.21
N ALA A 22 -1.35 8.20 -10.76
CA ALA A 22 -1.32 7.69 -12.14
C ALA A 22 -2.35 6.58 -12.35
N ALA A 23 -2.44 5.61 -11.42
CA ALA A 23 -3.45 4.56 -11.49
C ALA A 23 -4.88 5.13 -11.48
N ARG A 24 -5.15 6.11 -10.61
CA ARG A 24 -6.45 6.78 -10.55
C ARG A 24 -6.80 7.55 -11.83
N LEU A 25 -5.81 8.21 -12.45
CA LEU A 25 -6.00 8.93 -13.72
C LEU A 25 -6.32 7.99 -14.89
N GLN A 26 -5.96 6.71 -14.77
CA GLN A 26 -6.25 5.67 -15.76
C GLN A 26 -7.49 4.84 -15.40
N ASP A 27 -8.31 5.31 -14.45
CA ASP A 27 -9.48 4.58 -13.93
C ASP A 27 -9.16 3.17 -13.40
N ILE A 28 -7.89 2.93 -13.01
CA ILE A 28 -7.47 1.67 -12.39
C ILE A 28 -7.81 1.73 -10.90
N PRO A 29 -8.56 0.75 -10.37
CA PRO A 29 -8.85 0.68 -8.94
C PRO A 29 -7.58 0.68 -8.09
N ALA A 30 -7.41 1.74 -7.30
CA ALA A 30 -6.22 1.96 -6.50
C ALA A 30 -6.57 2.19 -5.02
N ARG A 31 -5.67 1.75 -4.14
CA ARG A 31 -5.69 2.00 -2.70
C ARG A 31 -4.27 2.33 -2.26
N PHE A 32 -4.12 3.30 -1.38
CA PHE A 32 -2.83 3.71 -0.79
C PHE A 32 -2.84 3.39 0.70
N LEU A 33 -1.89 2.58 1.16
CA LEU A 33 -1.64 2.29 2.57
C LEU A 33 -0.37 3.02 3.00
N TYR A 34 -0.52 4.02 3.87
CA TYR A 34 0.53 4.93 4.26
C TYR A 34 0.95 4.71 5.70
N PHE A 35 2.26 4.65 5.95
CA PHE A 35 2.84 4.52 7.27
C PHE A 35 3.76 5.71 7.58
N PRO A 36 3.33 6.69 8.41
CA PRO A 36 4.10 7.90 8.68
C PRO A 36 5.39 7.65 9.49
N ASP A 37 5.45 6.53 10.23
CA ASP A 37 6.56 6.22 11.12
C ASP A 37 7.49 5.11 10.61
N GLU A 38 7.13 4.45 9.50
CA GLU A 38 7.91 3.35 8.92
C GLU A 38 8.91 3.85 7.87
N ASN A 39 9.94 3.04 7.64
CA ASN A 39 10.97 3.31 6.63
C ASN A 39 10.76 2.41 5.39
N HIS A 40 11.84 1.98 4.75
CA HIS A 40 11.81 1.02 3.65
C HIS A 40 11.21 -0.35 4.04
N TRP A 41 11.07 -0.62 5.33
CA TRP A 41 10.47 -1.83 5.89
C TRP A 41 9.35 -1.46 6.85
N VAL A 42 8.41 -2.39 7.05
CA VAL A 42 7.42 -2.30 8.11
C VAL A 42 7.98 -3.01 9.35
N LEU A 43 8.41 -2.23 10.34
CA LEU A 43 9.15 -2.70 11.51
C LEU A 43 8.28 -2.81 12.76
N THR A 44 7.26 -1.97 12.92
CA THR A 44 6.42 -2.03 14.11
C THR A 44 5.40 -3.17 13.99
N PRO A 45 5.18 -3.97 15.06
CA PRO A 45 4.26 -5.11 15.00
C PRO A 45 2.84 -4.72 14.60
N GLN A 46 2.33 -3.59 15.09
CA GLN A 46 0.98 -3.09 14.81
C GLN A 46 0.81 -2.74 13.33
N ASN A 47 1.80 -2.07 12.74
CA ASN A 47 1.77 -1.76 11.31
C ASN A 47 1.93 -3.02 10.46
N GLY A 48 2.72 -4.01 10.91
CA GLY A 48 2.83 -5.32 10.27
C GLY A 48 1.47 -6.03 10.18
N ILE A 49 0.70 -6.04 11.27
CA ILE A 49 -0.65 -6.62 11.29
C ILE A 49 -1.58 -5.87 10.33
N LEU A 50 -1.59 -4.54 10.37
CA LEU A 50 -2.42 -3.72 9.49
C LEU A 50 -2.04 -3.93 8.01
N TRP A 51 -0.75 -4.01 7.72
CA TRP A 51 -0.23 -4.29 6.38
C TRP A 51 -0.75 -5.63 5.87
N GLN A 52 -0.54 -6.72 6.62
CA GLN A 52 -0.97 -8.05 6.20
C GLN A 52 -2.48 -8.13 6.00
N ARG A 53 -3.27 -7.59 6.94
CA ARG A 53 -4.75 -7.54 6.80
C ARG A 53 -5.18 -6.79 5.54
N THR A 54 -4.65 -5.59 5.33
CA THR A 54 -5.00 -4.77 4.15
C THR A 54 -4.57 -5.43 2.84
N PHE A 55 -3.43 -6.14 2.85
CA PHE A 55 -2.94 -6.88 1.70
C PHE A 55 -3.86 -8.06 1.36
N PHE A 56 -4.19 -8.92 2.33
CA PHE A 56 -5.10 -10.04 2.09
C PHE A 56 -6.51 -9.57 1.73
N ASP A 57 -7.06 -8.55 2.39
CA ASP A 57 -8.37 -7.95 2.01
C ASP A 57 -8.38 -7.45 0.57
N TRP A 58 -7.24 -6.93 0.08
CA TRP A 58 -7.11 -6.51 -1.31
C TRP A 58 -7.12 -7.71 -2.25
N LEU A 59 -6.38 -8.78 -1.94
CA LEU A 59 -6.39 -9.99 -2.75
C LEU A 59 -7.78 -10.64 -2.76
N ASP A 60 -8.43 -10.76 -1.61
CA ASP A 60 -9.79 -11.31 -1.49
C ASP A 60 -10.78 -10.55 -2.38
N ARG A 61 -10.68 -9.22 -2.44
CA ARG A 61 -11.55 -8.40 -3.30
C ARG A 61 -11.40 -8.70 -4.80
N TRP A 62 -10.19 -9.05 -5.26
CA TRP A 62 -9.88 -9.10 -6.70
C TRP A 62 -9.64 -10.51 -7.23
N LEU A 63 -9.30 -11.47 -6.37
CA LEU A 63 -8.86 -12.81 -6.76
C LEU A 63 -9.72 -13.93 -6.16
N LYS A 64 -10.63 -13.62 -5.23
CA LYS A 64 -11.50 -14.63 -4.65
C LYS A 64 -12.64 -14.91 -5.62
N ASP A 65 -12.70 -16.14 -6.10
CA ASP A 65 -13.83 -16.60 -6.90
C ASP A 65 -15.09 -16.69 -6.02
N GLU A 66 -16.22 -16.24 -6.56
CA GLU A 66 -17.54 -16.54 -6.01
C GLU A 66 -17.83 -18.02 -6.31
N GLY A 67 -17.41 -18.90 -5.41
CA GLY A 67 -17.76 -20.32 -5.45
C GLY A 67 -19.26 -20.56 -5.32
#